data_AF-A0A7S3FC08-F1
#
_entry.id   AF-A0A7S3FC08-F1
#
_cell.length_a   1.000
_cell.length_b   1.000
_cell.length_c   1.000
_cell.angle_alpha   90.00
_cell.angle_beta   90.00
_cell.angle_gamma   90.00
#
_symmetry.space_group_name_H-M   'P 1'
#
loop_
_entity.id
_entity.type
_entity.pdbx_description
1 polymer ?
#
loop_
_entity_poly.entity_id
_entity_poly.type
_entity_poly.pdbx_seq_one_letter_code
_entity_poly.pdbx_strand_id
1 'polypeptide(L)'
;INNALIPTLRALDGAPGVVIEVINEPEWCMASACNTKQCVKDEEMKRFVAMIAGAVHSSSPFAVTVGSASLKWSTNLTGGGQADFWNDAALTAAYPAAGAAGTLDFYNVHYYDWMYNPSWGYDPCRKPAAYWGVDKPMVVAEMPADSTHYPADKLLSCATEQGFVGGLFWAVNDPSHPLGAGLQAIKDFSAAHPADSYAALVSWLKKLRSAISAISSLPRASVASDVSAASVASVAAGAAAGSAAAGSAAAGSA
;
A
#
# COMPACT_ATOMS: atom_id res chain seq x y z
N ILE A 1 -13.95 -6.25 -8.82
CA ILE A 1 -14.07 -6.49 -7.36
C ILE A 1 -14.98 -7.68 -7.07
N ASN A 2 -16.31 -7.57 -7.24
CA ASN A 2 -17.27 -8.58 -6.74
C ASN A 2 -17.15 -9.98 -7.36
N ASN A 3 -16.81 -10.06 -8.65
CA ASN A 3 -16.85 -11.33 -9.39
C ASN A 3 -15.51 -12.08 -9.42
N ALA A 4 -14.42 -11.48 -8.93
CA ALA A 4 -13.09 -12.07 -9.00
C ALA A 4 -12.30 -11.85 -7.72
N LEU A 5 -11.97 -10.60 -7.38
CA LEU A 5 -11.20 -10.26 -6.19
C LEU A 5 -11.82 -10.85 -4.91
N ILE A 6 -13.08 -10.53 -4.61
CA ILE A 6 -13.73 -11.02 -3.39
C ILE A 6 -13.79 -12.56 -3.33
N PRO A 7 -14.21 -13.27 -4.40
CA PRO A 7 -14.10 -14.74 -4.45
C PRO A 7 -12.69 -15.27 -4.19
N THR A 8 -11.65 -14.67 -4.78
CA THR A 8 -10.26 -15.06 -4.54
C THR A 8 -9.84 -14.86 -3.09
N LEU A 9 -10.17 -13.71 -2.49
CA LEU A 9 -9.85 -13.43 -1.09
C LEU A 9 -10.50 -14.45 -0.15
N ARG A 10 -11.76 -14.83 -0.41
CA ARG A 10 -12.44 -15.88 0.36
C ARG A 10 -11.80 -17.25 0.19
N ALA A 11 -11.35 -17.59 -1.01
CA ALA A 11 -10.66 -18.85 -1.26
C ALA A 11 -9.30 -18.94 -0.55
N LEU A 12 -8.67 -17.79 -0.29
CA LEU A 12 -7.42 -17.69 0.45
C LEU A 12 -7.63 -17.55 1.97
N ASP A 13 -8.87 -17.53 2.47
CA ASP A 13 -9.14 -17.28 3.89
C ASP A 13 -8.39 -18.27 4.80
N GLY A 14 -7.74 -17.72 5.82
CA GLY A 14 -6.86 -18.45 6.73
C GLY A 14 -5.49 -18.83 6.15
N ALA A 15 -5.19 -18.59 4.88
CA ALA A 15 -3.84 -18.83 4.34
C ALA A 15 -2.83 -17.91 5.03
N PRO A 16 -1.74 -18.44 5.61
CA PRO A 16 -0.69 -17.62 6.18
C PRO A 16 0.13 -16.98 5.06
N GLY A 17 0.52 -15.71 5.22
CA GLY A 17 1.53 -15.07 4.36
C GLY A 17 1.03 -14.48 3.08
N VAL A 18 -0.28 -14.25 2.97
CA VAL A 18 -0.86 -13.60 1.81
C VAL A 18 -0.72 -12.09 1.95
N VAL A 19 -0.09 -11.50 0.94
CA VAL A 19 -0.05 -10.06 0.69
C VAL A 19 -0.68 -9.82 -0.68
N ILE A 20 -1.48 -8.78 -0.81
CA ILE A 20 -2.07 -8.36 -2.08
C ILE A 20 -1.31 -7.15 -2.60
N GLU A 21 -0.47 -7.37 -3.60
CA GLU A 21 0.05 -6.27 -4.40
C GLU A 21 -0.96 -5.93 -5.50
N VAL A 22 -1.45 -4.69 -5.50
CA VAL A 22 -2.55 -4.30 -6.42
C VAL A 22 -2.09 -4.28 -7.87
N ILE A 23 -0.90 -3.75 -8.11
CA ILE A 23 -0.33 -3.54 -9.44
C ILE A 23 1.18 -3.31 -9.32
N ASN A 24 1.90 -3.86 -10.31
CA ASN A 24 3.34 -3.68 -10.49
C ASN A 24 3.61 -2.44 -11.35
N GLU A 25 4.50 -1.57 -10.87
CA GLU A 25 5.02 -0.38 -11.55
C GLU A 25 3.96 0.47 -12.28
N PRO A 26 2.89 0.88 -11.58
CA PRO A 26 1.79 1.63 -12.21
C PRO A 26 2.23 2.95 -12.85
N GLU A 27 3.33 3.56 -12.40
CA GLU A 27 3.81 4.86 -12.87
C GLU A 27 4.10 4.88 -14.38
N TRP A 28 4.52 3.74 -14.95
CA TRP A 28 4.77 3.61 -16.39
C TRP A 28 3.52 3.69 -17.26
N CYS A 29 2.33 3.58 -16.67
CA CYS A 29 1.06 3.81 -17.35
C CYS A 29 0.28 5.00 -16.77
N MET A 30 0.87 5.78 -15.86
CA MET A 30 0.29 7.03 -15.35
C MET A 30 0.67 8.21 -16.24
N ALA A 31 -0.27 9.10 -16.53
CA ALA A 31 -0.11 10.20 -17.48
C ALA A 31 1.12 11.08 -17.25
N SER A 32 1.55 11.28 -16.00
CA SER A 32 2.76 12.08 -15.69
C SER A 32 4.09 11.41 -16.04
N ALA A 33 4.14 10.09 -16.20
CA ALA A 33 5.37 9.32 -16.42
C ALA A 33 5.22 8.23 -17.52
N CYS A 34 4.10 8.22 -18.23
CA CYS A 34 3.71 7.12 -19.11
C CYS A 34 4.73 6.88 -20.23
N ASN A 35 5.17 5.63 -20.36
CA ASN A 35 6.01 5.16 -21.46
C ASN A 35 5.41 3.91 -22.15
N THR A 36 4.19 3.53 -21.77
CA THR A 36 3.46 2.40 -22.32
C THR A 36 2.44 2.83 -23.37
N LYS A 37 1.80 1.86 -24.05
CA LYS A 37 0.83 2.13 -25.12
C LYS A 37 -0.48 2.77 -24.62
N GLN A 38 -0.81 2.57 -23.35
CA GLN A 38 -2.05 3.06 -22.75
C GLN A 38 -1.71 3.79 -21.47
N CYS A 39 -2.15 5.04 -21.38
CA CYS A 39 -1.93 5.88 -20.22
C CYS A 39 -3.28 6.18 -19.56
N VAL A 40 -3.31 6.12 -18.23
CA VAL A 40 -4.44 6.54 -17.40
C VAL A 40 -4.08 7.80 -16.63
N LYS A 41 -5.06 8.60 -16.21
CA LYS A 41 -4.76 9.75 -15.35
C LYS A 41 -4.22 9.27 -14.02
N ASP A 42 -3.29 10.03 -13.45
CA ASP A 42 -2.69 9.70 -12.15
C ASP A 42 -3.76 9.49 -11.06
N GLU A 43 -4.79 10.34 -11.05
CA GLU A 43 -5.94 10.20 -10.14
C GLU A 43 -6.78 8.95 -10.40
N GLU A 44 -6.90 8.50 -11.65
CA GLU A 44 -7.62 7.27 -11.98
C GLU A 44 -6.86 6.03 -11.49
N MET A 45 -5.52 6.05 -11.58
CA MET A 45 -4.67 4.99 -11.05
C MET A 45 -4.72 4.94 -9.51
N LYS A 46 -4.56 6.08 -8.83
CA LYS A 46 -4.68 6.16 -7.37
C LYS A 46 -6.06 5.72 -6.89
N ARG A 47 -7.12 6.12 -7.59
CA ARG A 47 -8.49 5.67 -7.30
C ARG A 47 -8.64 4.16 -7.48
N PHE A 48 -8.06 3.58 -8.54
CA PHE A 48 -8.06 2.14 -8.75
C PHE A 48 -7.38 1.41 -7.59
N VAL A 49 -6.19 1.84 -7.18
CA VAL A 49 -5.46 1.28 -6.03
C VAL A 49 -6.30 1.36 -4.76
N ALA A 50 -6.83 2.53 -4.42
CA ALA A 50 -7.61 2.73 -3.21
C ALA A 50 -8.92 1.92 -3.18
N MET A 51 -9.56 1.73 -4.34
CA MET A 51 -10.73 0.87 -4.48
C MET A 51 -10.42 -0.60 -4.21
N ILE A 52 -9.28 -1.10 -4.71
CA ILE A 52 -8.86 -2.48 -4.48
C ILE A 52 -8.45 -2.68 -3.02
N ALA A 53 -7.65 -1.76 -2.45
CA ALA A 53 -7.27 -1.79 -1.04
C ALA A 53 -8.50 -1.83 -0.12
N GLY A 54 -9.47 -0.93 -0.34
CA GLY A 54 -10.72 -0.91 0.43
C GLY A 54 -11.52 -2.22 0.33
N ALA A 55 -11.53 -2.85 -0.84
CA ALA A 55 -12.18 -4.15 -1.02
C ALA A 55 -11.44 -5.29 -0.30
N VAL A 56 -10.10 -5.28 -0.31
CA VAL A 56 -9.28 -6.28 0.41
C VAL A 56 -9.49 -6.15 1.91
N HIS A 57 -9.34 -4.95 2.48
CA HIS A 57 -9.48 -4.70 3.92
C HIS A 57 -10.89 -4.95 4.45
N SER A 58 -11.93 -4.72 3.64
CA SER A 58 -13.32 -5.01 4.04
C SER A 58 -13.71 -6.48 3.94
N SER A 59 -12.94 -7.30 3.21
CA SER A 59 -13.31 -8.69 2.90
C SER A 59 -12.30 -9.74 3.37
N SER A 60 -11.14 -9.32 3.89
CA SER A 60 -10.05 -10.20 4.31
C SER A 60 -9.09 -9.50 5.29
N PRO A 61 -8.27 -10.25 6.04
CA PRO A 61 -7.24 -9.68 6.91
C PRO A 61 -5.88 -9.46 6.19
N PHE A 62 -5.82 -9.56 4.86
CA PHE A 62 -4.55 -9.50 4.14
C PHE A 62 -4.04 -8.08 4.02
N ALA A 63 -2.71 -7.94 4.07
CA ALA A 63 -2.04 -6.67 3.84
C ALA A 63 -2.04 -6.30 2.35
N VAL A 64 -2.03 -5.01 2.05
CA VAL A 64 -2.07 -4.44 0.71
C VAL A 64 -0.86 -3.54 0.45
N THR A 65 -0.30 -3.64 -0.75
CA THR A 65 0.77 -2.77 -1.24
C THR A 65 0.63 -2.47 -2.74
N VAL A 66 1.54 -1.65 -3.26
CA VAL A 66 1.76 -1.35 -4.68
C VAL A 66 3.26 -1.41 -4.93
N GLY A 67 3.70 -2.15 -5.95
CA GLY A 67 5.10 -2.16 -6.38
C GLY A 67 5.43 -0.88 -7.14
N SER A 68 5.86 0.16 -6.43
CA SER A 68 6.26 1.44 -7.04
C SER A 68 7.56 1.26 -7.79
N ALA A 69 7.61 1.70 -9.04
CA ALA A 69 8.80 1.56 -9.90
C ALA A 69 10.06 2.26 -9.34
N SER A 70 9.91 3.21 -8.40
CA SER A 70 11.03 3.91 -7.81
C SER A 70 10.62 4.72 -6.57
N LEU A 71 11.55 4.91 -5.62
CA LEU A 71 11.43 5.89 -4.54
C LEU A 71 11.04 7.30 -5.02
N LYS A 72 11.38 7.63 -6.28
CA LYS A 72 10.98 8.85 -6.98
C LYS A 72 9.49 9.20 -6.88
N TRP A 73 8.62 8.19 -6.84
CA TRP A 73 7.16 8.34 -6.84
C TRP A 73 6.50 7.98 -5.50
N SER A 74 7.32 7.80 -4.47
CA SER A 74 6.90 7.42 -3.12
C SER A 74 7.37 8.43 -2.06
N THR A 75 7.66 9.67 -2.47
CA THR A 75 8.10 10.74 -1.56
C THR A 75 7.92 12.13 -2.18
N ASN A 76 7.56 13.13 -1.36
CA ASN A 76 7.44 14.53 -1.76
C ASN A 76 8.66 15.38 -1.38
N LEU A 77 9.77 14.75 -1.00
CA LEU A 77 10.94 15.49 -0.54
C LEU A 77 11.59 16.30 -1.65
N THR A 78 11.74 17.59 -1.40
CA THR A 78 12.47 18.51 -2.28
C THR A 78 13.91 18.00 -2.49
N GLY A 79 14.29 17.79 -3.76
CA GLY A 79 15.60 17.23 -4.12
C GLY A 79 15.72 15.71 -4.01
N GLY A 80 14.63 15.00 -3.73
CA GLY A 80 14.59 13.54 -3.59
C GLY A 80 13.35 12.82 -4.13
N GLY A 81 12.23 13.50 -4.36
CA GLY A 81 11.00 12.91 -4.87
C GLY A 81 10.31 13.78 -5.92
N GLN A 82 9.63 13.15 -6.88
CA GLN A 82 8.78 13.84 -7.87
C GLN A 82 7.32 13.87 -7.44
N ALA A 83 6.87 12.83 -6.74
CA ALA A 83 5.54 12.75 -6.17
C ALA A 83 5.54 11.69 -5.06
N ASP A 84 4.54 11.78 -4.18
CA ASP A 84 4.15 10.70 -3.28
C ASP A 84 2.72 10.28 -3.64
N PHE A 85 2.61 9.40 -4.64
CA PHE A 85 1.31 8.96 -5.15
C PHE A 85 0.59 7.99 -4.22
N TRP A 86 1.34 7.33 -3.33
CA TRP A 86 0.89 6.13 -2.63
C TRP A 86 0.63 6.35 -1.14
N ASN A 87 0.92 7.53 -0.60
CA ASN A 87 0.56 7.85 0.78
C ASN A 87 -0.97 7.91 1.01
N ASP A 88 -1.35 7.86 2.29
CA ASP A 88 -2.75 7.79 2.71
C ASP A 88 -3.57 8.99 2.24
N ALA A 89 -2.97 10.18 2.27
CA ALA A 89 -3.64 11.40 1.86
C ALA A 89 -3.97 11.37 0.36
N ALA A 90 -3.03 10.93 -0.48
CA ALA A 90 -3.20 10.82 -1.92
C ALA A 90 -4.25 9.77 -2.30
N LEU A 91 -4.21 8.59 -1.67
CA LEU A 91 -5.17 7.50 -1.92
C LEU A 91 -6.57 7.83 -1.40
N THR A 92 -6.67 8.39 -0.19
CA THR A 92 -7.95 8.80 0.40
C THR A 92 -8.59 9.92 -0.41
N ALA A 93 -7.81 10.89 -0.90
CA ALA A 93 -8.31 11.95 -1.76
C ALA A 93 -8.83 11.40 -3.11
N ALA A 94 -8.15 10.41 -3.67
CA ALA A 94 -8.55 9.79 -4.94
C ALA A 94 -9.81 8.91 -4.82
N TYR A 95 -10.06 8.30 -3.65
CA TYR A 95 -11.27 7.53 -3.39
C TYR A 95 -11.81 7.67 -1.96
N PRO A 96 -12.48 8.80 -1.63
CA PRO A 96 -12.93 9.09 -0.26
C PRO A 96 -13.90 8.05 0.31
N ALA A 97 -14.62 7.32 -0.54
CA ALA A 97 -15.58 6.32 -0.13
C ALA A 97 -14.96 5.12 0.61
N ALA A 98 -13.68 4.80 0.37
CA ALA A 98 -12.98 3.77 1.15
C ALA A 98 -12.41 4.30 2.47
N GLY A 99 -12.25 5.62 2.62
CA GLY A 99 -11.59 6.24 3.77
C GLY A 99 -10.23 5.61 4.06
N ALA A 100 -9.92 5.41 5.34
CA ALA A 100 -8.68 4.76 5.77
C ALA A 100 -8.53 3.31 5.31
N ALA A 101 -9.62 2.61 4.92
CA ALA A 101 -9.50 1.26 4.37
C ALA A 101 -8.93 1.27 2.94
N GLY A 102 -8.90 2.42 2.26
CA GLY A 102 -8.37 2.56 0.89
C GLY A 102 -6.86 2.80 0.82
N THR A 103 -6.12 2.61 1.90
CA THR A 103 -4.68 2.91 1.96
C THR A 103 -3.83 1.65 1.91
N LEU A 104 -2.50 1.79 1.87
CA LEU A 104 -1.56 0.67 1.89
C LEU A 104 -1.10 0.36 3.32
N ASP A 105 -0.78 -0.90 3.61
CA ASP A 105 -0.22 -1.27 4.93
C ASP A 105 1.30 -1.06 5.00
N PHE A 106 1.96 -1.18 3.86
CA PHE A 106 3.39 -0.95 3.71
C PHE A 106 3.71 -0.55 2.26
N TYR A 107 4.84 0.13 2.08
CA TYR A 107 5.31 0.55 0.76
C TYR A 107 6.23 -0.52 0.15
N ASN A 108 6.04 -0.78 -1.14
CA ASN A 108 6.95 -1.57 -1.95
C ASN A 108 7.56 -0.63 -3.01
N VAL A 109 8.90 -0.59 -3.09
CA VAL A 109 9.63 0.19 -4.10
C VAL A 109 10.67 -0.66 -4.81
N HIS A 110 10.94 -0.32 -6.06
CA HIS A 110 11.93 -1.00 -6.89
C HIS A 110 13.21 -0.17 -7.02
N TYR A 111 14.32 -0.84 -7.31
CA TYR A 111 15.60 -0.24 -7.57
C TYR A 111 16.29 -0.94 -8.75
N TYR A 112 16.82 -0.13 -9.67
CA TYR A 112 17.69 -0.57 -10.76
C TYR A 112 18.81 0.45 -10.97
N ASP A 113 19.91 0.03 -11.59
CA ASP A 113 21.15 0.82 -11.71
C ASP A 113 20.99 2.22 -12.30
N TRP A 114 20.00 2.45 -13.17
CA TRP A 114 19.73 3.79 -13.71
C TRP A 114 19.36 4.82 -12.61
N MET A 115 18.92 4.35 -11.44
CA MET A 115 18.58 5.17 -10.28
C MET A 115 19.80 5.50 -9.40
N TYR A 116 20.93 4.81 -9.62
CA TYR A 116 22.16 5.06 -8.88
C TYR A 116 22.70 6.45 -9.19
N ASN A 117 22.98 7.19 -8.14
CA ASN A 117 23.80 8.39 -8.23
C ASN A 117 24.48 8.64 -6.87
N PRO A 118 25.79 8.96 -6.83
CA PRO A 118 26.52 9.10 -5.58
C PRO A 118 26.14 10.37 -4.77
N SER A 119 25.52 11.35 -5.42
CA SER A 119 25.24 12.68 -4.84
C SER A 119 23.74 12.96 -4.67
N TRP A 120 22.91 12.47 -5.60
CA TRP A 120 21.46 12.61 -5.62
C TRP A 120 20.83 11.28 -6.06
N GLY A 121 19.54 11.23 -6.40
CA GLY A 121 18.92 10.03 -6.96
C GLY A 121 18.17 9.17 -5.94
N TYR A 122 17.65 8.04 -6.40
CA TYR A 122 16.57 7.26 -5.77
C TYR A 122 17.05 5.90 -5.27
N ASP A 123 18.33 5.81 -4.93
CA ASP A 123 19.02 4.61 -4.49
C ASP A 123 18.74 4.32 -2.99
N PRO A 124 18.20 3.13 -2.65
CA PRO A 124 17.94 2.74 -1.26
C PRO A 124 19.22 2.56 -0.43
N CYS A 125 20.37 2.24 -1.03
CA CYS A 125 21.62 2.13 -0.30
C CYS A 125 22.23 3.49 0.10
N ARG A 126 21.74 4.60 -0.48
CA ARG A 126 22.28 5.95 -0.27
C ARG A 126 21.74 6.65 0.98
N LYS A 127 20.48 6.40 1.32
CA LYS A 127 19.75 7.11 2.39
C LYS A 127 18.84 6.16 3.17
N PRO A 128 18.69 6.36 4.49
CA PRO A 128 17.82 5.52 5.29
C PRO A 128 16.35 5.67 4.88
N ALA A 129 15.51 4.66 5.10
CA ALA A 129 14.06 4.69 4.88
C ALA A 129 13.43 5.97 5.48
N ALA A 130 13.81 6.34 6.70
CA ALA A 130 13.34 7.55 7.38
C ALA A 130 13.67 8.86 6.64
N TYR A 131 14.78 8.90 5.86
CA TYR A 131 15.09 10.06 5.04
C TYR A 131 13.98 10.32 4.03
N TRP A 132 13.32 9.29 3.50
CA TRP A 132 12.31 9.38 2.45
C TRP A 132 10.92 9.84 2.94
N GLY A 133 10.78 10.12 4.24
CA GLY A 133 9.54 10.62 4.83
C GLY A 133 8.43 9.57 4.91
N VAL A 134 8.79 8.28 4.83
CA VAL A 134 7.83 7.18 4.89
C VAL A 134 7.28 7.02 6.30
N ASP A 135 5.96 6.88 6.40
CA ASP A 135 5.19 6.72 7.64
C ASP A 135 4.82 5.25 7.91
N LYS A 136 5.18 4.35 6.99
CA LYS A 136 4.90 2.91 7.03
C LYS A 136 6.17 2.12 6.72
N PRO A 137 6.22 0.82 7.08
CA PRO A 137 7.31 -0.04 6.65
C PRO A 137 7.48 0.01 5.13
N MET A 138 8.73 -0.01 4.66
CA MET A 138 9.03 0.00 3.23
C MET A 138 9.97 -1.15 2.88
N VAL A 139 9.64 -1.89 1.82
CA VAL A 139 10.41 -3.00 1.27
C VAL A 139 10.99 -2.57 -0.08
N VAL A 140 12.25 -2.93 -0.34
CA VAL A 140 12.82 -2.81 -1.68
C VAL A 140 12.57 -4.13 -2.42
N ALA A 141 11.43 -4.27 -3.08
CA ALA A 141 10.95 -5.59 -3.53
C ALA A 141 11.33 -5.98 -4.96
N GLU A 142 12.09 -5.13 -5.66
CA GLU A 142 12.81 -5.54 -6.86
C GLU A 142 14.18 -4.86 -6.90
N MET A 143 15.22 -5.66 -7.07
CA MET A 143 16.60 -5.25 -7.26
C MET A 143 17.31 -6.20 -8.24
N PRO A 144 18.24 -5.73 -9.09
CA PRO A 144 19.06 -6.62 -9.89
C PRO A 144 20.08 -7.35 -9.01
N ALA A 145 20.10 -8.68 -9.06
CA ALA A 145 21.14 -9.48 -8.39
C ALA A 145 22.54 -9.25 -9.00
N ASP A 146 22.59 -8.70 -10.21
CA ASP A 146 23.76 -8.43 -11.03
C ASP A 146 24.02 -6.92 -11.24
N SER A 147 23.64 -6.09 -10.27
CA SER A 147 23.92 -4.64 -10.28
C SER A 147 25.40 -4.35 -10.60
N THR A 148 25.61 -3.34 -11.43
CA THR A 148 26.94 -2.81 -11.79
C THR A 148 27.53 -1.89 -10.70
N HIS A 149 26.74 -1.51 -9.69
CA HIS A 149 27.14 -0.57 -8.63
C HIS A 149 27.30 -1.24 -7.27
N TYR A 150 26.52 -2.28 -6.99
CA TYR A 150 26.55 -2.98 -5.71
C TYR A 150 26.62 -4.50 -5.92
N PRO A 151 27.47 -5.21 -5.17
CA PRO A 151 27.35 -6.66 -5.10
C PRO A 151 26.04 -7.05 -4.39
N ALA A 152 25.51 -8.23 -4.71
CA ALA A 152 24.22 -8.70 -4.21
C ALA A 152 24.14 -8.73 -2.67
N ASP A 153 25.20 -9.14 -1.99
CA ASP A 153 25.27 -9.13 -0.53
C ASP A 153 25.08 -7.71 0.03
N LYS A 154 25.69 -6.70 -0.62
CA LYS A 154 25.53 -5.31 -0.22
C LYS A 154 24.12 -4.77 -0.48
N LEU A 155 23.46 -5.16 -1.57
CA LEU A 155 22.07 -4.76 -1.83
C LEU A 155 21.12 -5.31 -0.74
N LEU A 156 21.27 -6.58 -0.37
CA LEU A 156 20.49 -7.17 0.71
C LEU A 156 20.79 -6.52 2.07
N SER A 157 22.07 -6.32 2.40
CA SER A 157 22.46 -5.73 3.67
C SER A 157 22.03 -4.27 3.77
N CYS A 158 22.17 -3.49 2.70
CA CYS A 158 21.82 -2.08 2.71
C CYS A 158 20.32 -1.86 2.93
N ALA A 159 19.45 -2.69 2.35
CA ALA A 159 18.01 -2.59 2.60
C ALA A 159 17.73 -2.63 4.12
N THR A 160 18.29 -3.60 4.83
CA THR A 160 18.11 -3.68 6.29
C THR A 160 18.88 -2.62 7.08
N GLU A 161 20.14 -2.33 6.74
CA GLU A 161 20.98 -1.33 7.43
C GLU A 161 20.40 0.09 7.32
N GLN A 162 19.73 0.38 6.20
CA GLN A 162 19.08 1.67 5.93
C GLN A 162 17.67 1.74 6.52
N GLY A 163 17.20 0.69 7.22
CA GLY A 163 15.88 0.69 7.86
C GLY A 163 14.70 0.38 6.94
N PHE A 164 14.96 -0.10 5.73
CA PHE A 164 13.93 -0.82 4.96
C PHE A 164 13.71 -2.19 5.62
N VAL A 165 12.50 -2.72 5.50
CA VAL A 165 12.09 -3.94 6.22
C VAL A 165 12.18 -5.20 5.36
N GLY A 166 12.79 -5.12 4.19
CA GLY A 166 13.04 -6.25 3.32
C GLY A 166 13.71 -5.86 2.00
N GLY A 167 14.33 -6.84 1.36
CA GLY A 167 14.95 -6.75 0.05
C GLY A 167 14.66 -7.99 -0.77
N LEU A 168 14.19 -7.83 -2.01
CA LEU A 168 13.94 -8.94 -2.94
C LEU A 168 14.67 -8.67 -4.25
N PHE A 169 15.31 -9.71 -4.78
CA PHE A 169 15.90 -9.65 -6.11
C PHE A 169 14.87 -9.99 -7.19
N TRP A 170 14.93 -9.23 -8.27
CA TRP A 170 14.36 -9.59 -9.55
C TRP A 170 15.39 -10.43 -10.34
N ALA A 171 15.07 -11.61 -10.86
CA ALA A 171 13.92 -12.47 -10.55
C ALA A 171 14.33 -13.94 -10.69
N VAL A 172 13.52 -14.87 -10.17
CA VAL A 172 13.84 -16.31 -10.20
C VAL A 172 13.97 -16.85 -11.63
N ASN A 173 13.20 -16.32 -12.57
CA ASN A 173 13.02 -16.89 -13.92
C ASN A 173 13.24 -15.88 -15.06
N ASP A 174 13.82 -14.71 -14.80
CA ASP A 174 14.19 -13.76 -15.85
C ASP A 174 15.64 -14.00 -16.30
N PRO A 175 15.87 -14.49 -17.54
CA PRO A 175 17.22 -14.71 -18.04
C PRO A 175 18.01 -13.41 -18.25
N SER A 176 17.35 -12.26 -18.33
CA SER A 176 17.99 -10.93 -18.48
C SER A 176 18.56 -10.41 -17.17
N HIS A 177 18.04 -10.90 -16.04
CA HIS A 177 18.47 -10.57 -14.68
C HIS A 177 18.60 -11.86 -13.85
N PRO A 178 19.62 -12.69 -14.16
CA PRO A 178 19.72 -14.02 -13.59
C PRO A 178 19.99 -13.99 -12.08
N LEU A 179 19.05 -14.53 -11.30
CA LEU A 179 19.20 -14.66 -9.83
C LEU A 179 20.44 -15.44 -9.39
N GLY A 180 21.04 -16.23 -10.29
CA GLY A 180 22.23 -17.04 -10.02
C GLY A 180 23.37 -16.24 -9.35
N ALA A 181 23.56 -14.97 -9.74
CA ALA A 181 24.55 -14.09 -9.14
C ALA A 181 24.27 -13.76 -7.65
N GLY A 182 22.99 -13.72 -7.26
CA GLY A 182 22.54 -13.37 -5.90
C GLY A 182 22.27 -14.57 -5.00
N LEU A 183 22.27 -15.80 -5.50
CA LEU A 183 21.88 -16.99 -4.72
C LEU A 183 22.76 -17.21 -3.48
N GLN A 184 24.08 -16.98 -3.59
CA GLN A 184 24.96 -17.12 -2.43
C GLN A 184 24.71 -16.02 -1.41
N ALA A 185 24.54 -14.77 -1.85
CA ALA A 185 24.18 -13.65 -0.98
C ALA A 185 22.87 -13.88 -0.23
N ILE A 186 21.83 -14.42 -0.88
CA ILE A 186 20.57 -14.78 -0.23
C ILE A 186 20.78 -15.83 0.86
N LYS A 187 21.59 -16.87 0.58
CA LYS A 187 21.88 -17.93 1.56
C LYS A 187 22.61 -17.38 2.77
N ASP A 188 23.64 -16.58 2.54
CA ASP A 188 24.46 -16.00 3.60
C ASP A 188 23.65 -15.01 4.44
N PHE A 189 22.86 -14.16 3.79
CA PHE A 189 21.94 -13.24 4.47
C PHE A 189 20.93 -13.99 5.32
N SER A 190 20.29 -15.03 4.78
CA SER A 190 19.30 -15.85 5.51
C SER A 190 19.91 -16.59 6.70
N ALA A 191 21.17 -17.04 6.58
CA ALA A 191 21.88 -17.68 7.67
C ALA A 191 22.23 -16.71 8.80
N ALA A 192 22.60 -15.47 8.46
CA ALA A 192 22.87 -14.40 9.43
C ALA A 192 21.59 -13.83 10.07
N HIS A 193 20.45 -13.94 9.39
CA HIS A 193 19.16 -13.40 9.82
C HIS A 193 18.13 -14.53 9.98
N PRO A 194 18.32 -15.48 10.93
CA PRO A 194 17.42 -16.62 11.08
C PRO A 194 15.99 -16.20 11.46
N ALA A 195 15.82 -15.03 12.08
CA ALA A 195 14.54 -14.42 12.41
C ALA A 195 13.79 -13.86 11.19
N ASP A 196 14.49 -13.61 10.09
CA ASP A 196 13.94 -13.09 8.82
C ASP A 196 13.91 -14.17 7.73
N SER A 197 14.25 -15.41 8.10
CA SER A 197 14.21 -16.58 7.20
C SER A 197 12.78 -16.93 6.78
N TYR A 198 12.62 -17.64 5.66
CA TYR A 198 11.31 -18.18 5.25
C TYR A 198 10.64 -18.99 6.39
N ALA A 199 11.41 -19.76 7.15
CA ALA A 199 10.91 -20.51 8.29
C ALA A 199 10.37 -19.60 9.40
N ALA A 200 11.05 -18.47 9.64
CA ALA A 200 10.61 -17.47 10.62
C ALA A 200 9.42 -16.65 10.11
N LEU A 201 9.36 -16.29 8.82
CA LEU A 201 8.18 -15.71 8.17
C LEU A 201 6.95 -16.62 8.35
N VAL A 202 7.08 -17.90 7.98
CA VAL A 202 6.01 -18.89 8.18
C VAL A 202 5.61 -19.01 9.64
N SER A 203 6.57 -18.93 10.57
CA SER A 203 6.30 -18.97 12.01
C SER A 203 5.60 -17.71 12.52
N TRP A 204 6.00 -16.52 12.06
CA TRP A 204 5.36 -15.24 12.38
C TRP A 204 3.92 -15.20 11.88
N LEU A 205 3.68 -15.62 10.63
CA LEU A 205 2.34 -15.68 10.04
C LEU A 205 1.40 -16.62 10.80
N LYS A 206 1.90 -17.77 11.26
CA LYS A 206 1.14 -18.69 12.13
C LYS A 206 0.77 -18.05 13.47
N LYS A 207 1.68 -17.27 14.07
CA LYS A 207 1.42 -16.54 15.32
C LYS A 207 0.37 -15.44 15.12
N LEU A 208 0.47 -14.67 14.03
CA LEU A 208 -0.51 -13.63 13.68
C LEU A 208 -1.93 -14.21 13.55
N ARG A 209 -2.08 -15.34 12.82
CA ARG A 209 -3.37 -16.04 12.69
C ARG A 209 -3.94 -16.50 14.04
N SER A 210 -3.07 -16.98 14.93
CA SER A 210 -3.46 -17.43 16.27
C SER A 210 -3.95 -16.26 17.14
N ALA A 211 -3.28 -15.11 17.06
CA ALA A 211 -3.69 -13.89 17.75
C ALA A 211 -5.06 -13.38 17.26
N ILE A 212 -5.28 -13.35 15.94
CA ILE A 212 -6.56 -12.95 15.33
C ILE A 212 -7.69 -13.92 15.74
N SER A 213 -7.42 -15.22 15.77
CA SER A 213 -8.40 -16.25 16.18
C SER A 213 -8.76 -16.12 17.67
N ALA A 214 -7.77 -15.84 18.53
CA ALA A 214 -8.00 -15.59 19.95
C ALA A 214 -8.90 -14.36 20.18
N ILE A 215 -8.67 -13.28 19.44
CA ILE A 215 -9.50 -12.06 19.50
C ILE A 215 -10.93 -12.34 19.04
N SER A 216 -11.11 -13.17 18.01
CA SER A 216 -12.42 -13.55 17.48
C SER A 216 -13.18 -14.55 18.37
N SER A 217 -12.49 -15.23 19.29
CA SER A 217 -13.05 -16.16 20.29
C SER A 217 -13.42 -15.50 21.63
N LEU A 218 -13.03 -14.23 21.82
CA LEU A 218 -13.51 -13.45 22.96
C LEU A 218 -15.04 -13.27 22.84
N PRO A 219 -15.80 -13.42 23.93
CA PRO A 219 -17.22 -13.11 23.91
C PRO A 219 -17.38 -11.68 23.39
N ARG A 220 -18.15 -11.49 22.30
CA ARG A 220 -18.62 -10.15 21.97
C ARG A 220 -19.34 -9.64 23.21
N ALA A 221 -18.82 -8.57 23.82
CA ALA A 221 -19.59 -7.83 24.78
C ALA A 221 -20.93 -7.53 24.11
N SER A 222 -22.02 -8.03 24.69
CA SER A 222 -23.35 -7.67 24.24
C SER A 222 -23.43 -6.15 24.36
N VAL A 223 -23.45 -5.46 23.22
CA VAL A 223 -23.89 -4.08 23.19
C VAL A 223 -25.33 -4.16 23.66
N ALA A 224 -25.55 -3.86 24.94
CA ALA A 224 -26.87 -3.72 25.49
C ALA A 224 -27.60 -2.71 24.61
N SER A 225 -28.70 -3.16 24.01
CA SER A 225 -29.58 -2.37 23.19
C SER A 225 -30.36 -1.41 24.08
N ASP A 226 -29.69 -0.40 24.62
CA ASP A 226 -30.31 0.77 25.22
C ASP A 226 -30.23 1.94 24.23
N VAL A 227 -30.90 1.76 23.10
CA VAL A 227 -31.44 2.88 22.35
C VAL A 227 -32.94 2.78 22.49
N SER A 228 -33.48 3.39 23.54
CA SER A 228 -34.93 3.58 23.64
C SER A 228 -35.39 4.42 22.45
N ALA A 229 -36.52 4.05 21.87
CA ALA A 229 -37.13 4.68 20.69
C ALA A 229 -37.57 6.15 20.89
N ALA A 230 -37.10 6.83 21.94
CA ALA A 230 -37.46 8.20 22.28
C ALA A 230 -36.57 9.27 21.62
N SER A 231 -35.40 8.93 21.06
CA SER A 231 -34.47 9.94 20.50
C SER A 231 -34.62 10.19 19.00
N VAL A 232 -35.42 9.39 18.27
CA VAL A 232 -35.61 9.55 16.81
C VAL A 232 -36.77 10.51 16.47
N ALA A 233 -37.64 10.81 17.43
CA ALA A 233 -38.79 11.70 17.21
C ALA A 233 -38.47 13.20 17.30
N SER A 234 -37.36 13.60 17.95
CA SER A 234 -37.05 15.03 18.15
C SER A 234 -36.28 15.68 16.99
N VAL A 235 -35.67 14.88 16.10
CA VAL A 235 -34.91 15.42 14.95
C VAL A 235 -35.81 15.65 13.72
N ALA A 236 -36.92 14.92 13.60
CA ALA A 236 -37.86 15.08 12.48
C ALA A 236 -38.81 16.29 12.63
N ALA A 237 -39.01 16.82 13.84
CA ALA A 237 -39.91 17.96 14.08
C ALA A 237 -39.25 19.34 13.81
N GLY A 238 -37.91 19.44 13.80
CA GLY A 238 -37.20 20.70 13.60
C GLY A 238 -37.02 21.13 12.14
N ALA A 239 -37.17 20.20 11.19
CA ALA A 239 -36.95 20.47 9.76
C ALA A 239 -38.21 20.94 9.01
N ALA A 240 -39.40 20.82 9.61
CA ALA A 240 -40.67 21.15 8.95
C ALA A 240 -41.17 22.59 9.22
N ALA A 241 -40.52 23.37 10.08
CA ALA A 241 -40.96 24.73 10.46
C ALA A 241 -40.22 25.88 9.74
N GLY A 242 -39.31 25.58 8.80
CA GLY A 242 -38.39 26.59 8.23
C GLY A 242 -38.69 27.09 6.81
N SER A 243 -39.69 26.58 6.09
CA SER A 243 -39.84 26.87 4.64
C SER A 243 -41.09 27.65 4.22
N ALA A 244 -41.72 28.41 5.11
CA ALA A 244 -42.92 29.20 4.77
C ALA A 244 -42.78 30.69 5.13
N ALA A 245 -41.94 31.42 4.40
CA ALA A 245 -42.02 32.89 4.32
C ALA A 245 -41.16 33.45 3.16
N ALA A 246 -41.61 33.29 1.91
CA ALA A 246 -41.21 34.18 0.81
C ALA A 246 -42.17 33.98 -0.38
N GLY A 247 -43.13 34.89 -0.55
CA GLY A 247 -43.96 34.91 -1.75
C GLY A 247 -45.22 35.75 -1.60
N SER A 248 -45.12 37.07 -1.79
CA SER A 248 -46.17 37.91 -2.39
C SER A 248 -45.71 39.37 -2.44
N ALA A 249 -45.33 39.86 -3.63
CA ALA A 249 -45.45 41.26 -3.99
C ALA A 249 -45.74 41.32 -5.49
N ALA A 250 -47.00 41.66 -5.78
CA ALA A 250 -47.56 41.77 -7.11
C ALA A 250 -47.15 43.09 -7.79
N ALA A 251 -47.07 43.03 -9.13
CA ALA A 251 -46.97 44.18 -10.00
C ALA A 251 -48.28 45.00 -10.02
N GLY A 252 -48.15 46.32 -10.09
CA GLY A 252 -49.24 47.28 -10.28
C GLY A 252 -48.73 48.56 -10.95
N SER A 253 -49.06 48.66 -12.24
CA SER A 253 -49.08 49.82 -13.16
C SER A 253 -49.06 51.23 -12.57
N ALA A 254 -48.13 52.06 -13.08
CA ALA A 254 -48.37 53.27 -13.89
C ALA A 254 -47.05 53.73 -14.54
#